data_AF-A0A1I0J229-F1
#
_entry.id   AF-A0A1I0J229-F1
#
_cell.length_a   1.000
_cell.length_b   1.000
_cell.length_c   1.000
_cell.angle_alpha   90.00
_cell.angle_beta   90.00
_cell.angle_gamma   90.00
#
_symmetry.space_group_name_H-M   'P 1'
#
loop_
_entity.id
_entity.type
_entity.pdbx_description
1 polymer ?
#
loop_
_entity_poly.entity_id
_entity_poly.type
_entity_poly.pdbx_seq_one_letter_code
_entity_poly.pdbx_strand_id
1 'polypeptide(L)'
;MIPMQHRPLQWDFAIRIMAASALFWLGMAITPDPLGPSVYGHMAQNVEAEAWAAGFLGASLMVLYGCHINGRWRWSPVLRIAGYVILTVLFLLLTYSSFSAPSGVVIWSWTLPCFVWPCVRFLRLNIIDAGRRWRGRDGC
;
A
#
# COMPACT_ATOMS: atom_id res chain seq x y z
N MET A 1 -21.91 7.81 7.57
CA MET A 1 -20.58 8.29 8.01
C MET A 1 -19.73 7.09 8.42
N ILE A 2 -18.48 6.93 7.95
CA ILE A 2 -17.55 5.95 8.58
C ILE A 2 -17.44 6.36 10.06
N PRO A 3 -17.55 5.43 11.03
CA PRO A 3 -17.41 5.77 12.45
C PRO A 3 -16.13 6.58 12.66
N MET A 4 -16.22 7.71 13.37
CA MET A 4 -15.11 8.65 13.56
C MET A 4 -13.81 7.99 14.08
N GLN A 5 -13.93 6.84 14.77
CA GLN A 5 -12.81 6.04 15.26
C GLN A 5 -11.82 5.52 14.20
N HIS A 6 -12.23 5.32 12.94
CA HIS A 6 -11.35 4.68 11.94
C HIS A 6 -10.51 5.69 11.14
N ARG A 7 -10.85 6.98 11.22
CA ARG A 7 -10.16 8.07 10.52
C ARG A 7 -8.71 8.28 11.01
N PRO A 8 -8.45 8.39 12.33
CA PRO A 8 -7.09 8.57 12.81
C PRO A 8 -6.20 7.36 12.47
N LEU A 9 -6.75 6.14 12.54
CA LEU A 9 -6.01 4.92 12.21
C LEU A 9 -5.65 4.83 10.71
N GLN A 10 -6.54 5.25 9.81
CA GLN A 10 -6.23 5.31 8.38
C GLN A 10 -5.17 6.37 8.06
N TRP A 11 -5.23 7.51 8.73
CA TRP A 11 -4.25 8.58 8.55
C TRP A 11 -2.87 8.19 9.07
N ASP A 12 -2.80 7.64 10.27
CA ASP A 12 -1.58 7.12 10.87
C ASP A 12 -0.96 6.02 9.99
N PHE A 13 -1.76 5.07 9.50
CA PHE A 13 -1.28 4.06 8.56
C PHE A 13 -0.77 4.70 7.25
N ALA A 14 -1.49 5.68 6.68
CA ALA A 14 -1.09 6.37 5.46
C ALA A 14 0.26 7.11 5.60
N ILE A 15 0.51 7.73 6.76
CA ILE A 15 1.80 8.37 7.05
C ILE A 15 2.89 7.31 7.17
N ARG A 16 2.65 6.22 7.92
CA ARG A 16 3.64 5.16 8.12
C ARG A 16 4.01 4.47 6.82
N ILE A 17 3.04 4.15 5.97
CA ILE A 17 3.32 3.51 4.67
C ILE A 17 4.04 4.47 3.72
N MET A 18 3.72 5.77 3.75
CA MET A 18 4.45 6.78 2.98
C MET A 18 5.90 6.86 3.45
N ALA A 19 6.13 6.95 4.76
CA ALA A 19 7.47 6.98 5.34
C ALA A 19 8.26 5.71 5.00
N ALA A 20 7.65 4.53 5.15
CA ALA A 20 8.27 3.25 4.77
C ALA A 20 8.61 3.19 3.28
N SER A 21 7.71 3.66 2.41
CA SER A 21 7.95 3.67 0.95
C SER A 21 9.03 4.67 0.55
N ALA A 22 9.12 5.82 1.23
CA ALA A 22 10.18 6.79 1.03
C ALA A 22 11.54 6.26 1.51
N LEU A 23 11.59 5.58 2.66
CA LEU A 23 12.79 4.90 3.15
C LEU A 23 13.22 3.78 2.21
N PHE A 24 12.26 3.00 1.69
CA PHE A 24 12.52 1.98 0.69
C PHE A 24 13.12 2.59 -0.58
N TRP A 25 12.52 3.67 -1.11
CA TRP A 25 13.07 4.42 -2.25
C TRP A 25 14.51 4.89 -2.02
N LEU A 26 14.78 5.52 -0.87
CA LEU A 26 16.13 5.96 -0.51
C LEU A 26 17.10 4.79 -0.39
N GLY A 27 16.65 3.69 0.22
CA GLY A 27 17.44 2.46 0.36
C GLY A 27 17.84 1.86 -0.99
N MET A 28 16.91 1.84 -1.95
CA MET A 28 17.19 1.36 -3.31
C MET A 28 18.21 2.24 -4.03
N ALA A 29 18.20 3.56 -3.80
CA ALA A 29 19.11 4.49 -4.45
C ALA A 29 20.57 4.40 -3.96
N ILE A 30 20.80 3.92 -2.74
CA ILE A 30 22.14 3.92 -2.10
C ILE A 30 22.74 2.52 -1.90
N THR A 31 21.94 1.46 -2.06
CA THR A 31 22.37 0.08 -1.79
C THR A 31 22.72 -0.63 -3.10
N PRO A 32 23.94 -1.19 -3.25
CA PRO A 32 24.25 -2.06 -4.37
C PRO A 32 23.48 -3.38 -4.25
N ASP A 33 22.80 -3.79 -5.33
CA ASP A 33 21.87 -4.93 -5.37
C ASP A 33 20.77 -4.89 -4.28
N PRO A 34 19.88 -3.88 -4.33
CA PRO A 34 18.96 -3.59 -3.23
C PRO A 34 17.80 -4.62 -3.13
N LEU A 35 17.60 -5.44 -4.18
CA LEU A 35 16.64 -6.54 -4.24
C LEU A 35 17.35 -7.88 -4.41
N GLY A 36 18.41 -8.09 -3.64
CA GLY A 36 19.22 -9.32 -3.70
C GLY A 36 18.38 -10.61 -3.59
N PRO A 37 18.71 -11.66 -4.37
CA PRO A 37 17.86 -12.83 -4.53
C PRO A 37 17.86 -13.72 -3.28
N SER A 38 18.85 -13.56 -2.39
CA SER A 38 18.92 -14.25 -1.10
C SER A 38 17.77 -13.88 -0.16
N VAL A 39 17.21 -12.68 -0.29
CA VAL A 39 16.11 -12.16 0.54
C VAL A 39 14.81 -12.05 -0.26
N TYR A 40 14.87 -11.48 -1.46
CA TYR A 40 13.67 -11.16 -2.24
C TYR A 40 13.32 -12.21 -3.30
N GLY A 41 14.21 -13.15 -3.60
CA GLY A 41 14.01 -14.18 -4.63
C GLY A 41 14.20 -13.65 -6.06
N HIS A 42 14.32 -14.56 -7.01
CA HIS A 42 14.67 -14.21 -8.39
C HIS A 42 13.58 -13.45 -9.15
N MET A 43 12.30 -13.63 -8.80
CA MET A 43 11.21 -12.92 -9.48
C MET A 43 11.29 -11.41 -9.25
N ALA A 44 11.69 -10.98 -8.05
CA ALA A 44 11.86 -9.57 -7.72
C ALA A 44 12.92 -8.87 -8.59
N GLN A 45 13.90 -9.63 -9.08
CA GLN A 45 14.97 -9.12 -9.96
C GLN A 45 14.56 -8.97 -11.43
N ASN A 46 13.41 -9.55 -11.83
CA ASN A 46 12.89 -9.38 -13.20
C ASN A 46 12.35 -7.96 -13.46
N VAL A 47 12.23 -7.15 -12.42
CA VAL A 47 11.75 -5.78 -12.46
C VAL A 47 12.79 -4.90 -11.80
N GLU A 48 13.11 -3.77 -12.42
CA GLU A 48 14.06 -2.80 -11.89
C GLU A 48 13.66 -2.35 -10.48
N ALA A 49 14.66 -2.19 -9.61
CA ALA A 49 14.45 -1.80 -8.22
C ALA A 49 13.75 -0.43 -8.12
N GLU A 50 14.07 0.48 -9.04
CA GLU A 50 13.43 1.79 -9.18
C GLU A 50 11.93 1.66 -9.48
N ALA A 51 11.51 0.68 -10.29
CA ALA A 51 10.11 0.47 -10.63
C ALA A 51 9.31 -0.03 -9.41
N TRP A 52 9.88 -0.92 -8.61
CA TRP A 52 9.29 -1.32 -7.33
C TRP A 52 9.13 -0.12 -6.40
N ALA A 53 10.21 0.65 -6.22
CA ALA A 53 10.21 1.81 -5.34
C ALA A 53 9.21 2.88 -5.80
N ALA A 54 9.14 3.16 -7.10
CA ALA A 54 8.17 4.07 -7.69
C ALA A 54 6.74 3.60 -7.45
N GLY A 55 6.49 2.30 -7.61
CA GLY A 55 5.20 1.67 -7.36
C GLY A 55 4.74 1.87 -5.91
N PHE A 56 5.59 1.55 -4.93
CA PHE A 56 5.28 1.73 -3.52
C PHE A 56 5.09 3.20 -3.14
N LEU A 57 6.00 4.06 -3.57
CA LEU A 57 5.95 5.49 -3.28
C LEU A 57 4.73 6.16 -3.91
N GLY A 58 4.46 5.90 -5.19
CA GLY A 58 3.29 6.42 -5.89
C GLY A 58 1.98 5.94 -5.27
N ALA A 59 1.86 4.64 -4.98
CA ALA A 59 0.65 4.09 -4.38
C ALA A 59 0.41 4.59 -2.94
N SER A 60 1.47 4.70 -2.13
CA SER A 60 1.38 5.28 -0.77
C SER A 60 1.00 6.76 -0.80
N LEU A 61 1.52 7.53 -1.76
CA LEU A 61 1.15 8.93 -1.97
C LEU A 61 -0.33 9.08 -2.36
N MET A 62 -0.87 8.20 -3.21
CA MET A 62 -2.31 8.17 -3.54
C MET A 62 -3.17 7.95 -2.29
N VAL A 63 -2.77 7.03 -1.41
CA VAL A 63 -3.47 6.78 -0.14
C VAL A 63 -3.40 8.02 0.75
N LEU A 64 -2.21 8.59 0.95
CA LEU A 64 -2.00 9.76 1.81
C LEU A 64 -2.79 10.97 1.31
N TYR A 65 -2.69 11.28 0.02
CA TYR A 65 -3.42 12.39 -0.59
C TYR A 65 -4.94 12.17 -0.53
N GLY A 66 -5.42 10.95 -0.77
CA GLY A 66 -6.83 10.60 -0.63
C GLY A 66 -7.35 10.73 0.80
N CYS A 67 -6.51 10.42 1.80
CA CYS A 67 -6.82 10.66 3.21
C CYS A 67 -6.69 12.15 3.62
N HIS A 68 -5.88 12.95 2.92
CA HIS A 68 -5.77 14.38 3.18
C HIS A 68 -7.02 15.14 2.71
N ILE A 69 -7.52 14.82 1.50
CA ILE A 69 -8.72 15.45 0.94
C ILE A 69 -10.00 14.93 1.62
N ASN A 70 -10.04 13.63 1.91
CA ASN A 70 -11.03 12.90 2.70
C ASN A 70 -12.40 13.58 2.89
N GLY A 71 -13.24 13.56 1.85
CA GLY A 71 -14.60 14.10 1.90
C GLY A 71 -14.79 15.45 1.22
N ARG A 72 -13.72 16.23 1.03
CA ARG A 72 -13.78 17.48 0.24
C ARG A 72 -13.97 17.22 -1.25
N TRP A 73 -13.59 16.03 -1.71
CA TRP A 73 -13.76 15.57 -3.09
C TRP A 73 -14.41 14.19 -3.12
N ARG A 74 -15.44 14.02 -3.95
CA ARG A 74 -16.22 12.77 -4.05
C ARG A 74 -15.38 11.55 -4.44
N TRP A 75 -14.31 11.75 -5.20
CA TRP A 75 -13.40 10.70 -5.65
C TRP A 75 -12.30 10.35 -4.64
N SER A 76 -12.25 11.01 -3.48
CA SER A 76 -11.26 10.72 -2.42
C SER A 76 -11.27 9.25 -1.96
N PRO A 77 -12.41 8.53 -1.87
CA PRO A 77 -12.40 7.09 -1.57
C PRO A 77 -11.83 6.25 -2.70
N VAL A 78 -12.09 6.61 -3.96
CA VAL A 78 -11.60 5.87 -5.14
C VAL A 78 -10.08 5.97 -5.25
N LEU A 79 -9.51 7.15 -4.99
CA LEU A 79 -8.06 7.32 -4.96
C LEU A 79 -7.40 6.44 -3.88
N ARG A 80 -8.00 6.38 -2.68
CA ARG A 80 -7.54 5.49 -1.59
C ARG A 80 -7.65 4.02 -1.97
N ILE A 81 -8.77 3.61 -2.58
CA ILE A 81 -8.98 2.24 -3.07
C ILE A 81 -7.89 1.86 -4.06
N ALA A 82 -7.64 2.69 -5.07
CA ALA A 82 -6.60 2.44 -6.07
C ALA A 82 -5.22 2.28 -5.41
N GLY A 83 -4.85 3.20 -4.50
CA GLY A 83 -3.60 3.09 -3.75
C GLY A 83 -3.49 1.81 -2.91
N TYR A 84 -4.54 1.44 -2.16
CA TYR A 84 -4.53 0.20 -1.36
C TYR A 84 -4.48 -1.06 -2.22
N VAL A 85 -5.15 -1.09 -3.38
CA VAL A 85 -5.08 -2.22 -4.32
C VAL A 85 -3.66 -2.38 -4.84
N ILE A 86 -3.04 -1.29 -5.33
CA ILE A 86 -1.68 -1.33 -5.85
C ILE A 86 -0.70 -1.77 -4.76
N LEU A 87 -0.75 -1.17 -3.57
CA LEU A 87 0.11 -1.58 -2.45
C LEU A 87 -0.07 -3.06 -2.09
N THR A 88 -1.31 -3.53 -2.04
CA THR A 88 -1.62 -4.94 -1.73
C THR A 88 -1.01 -5.87 -2.77
N VAL A 89 -1.18 -5.56 -4.07
CA VAL A 89 -0.61 -6.35 -5.16
C VAL A 89 0.92 -6.36 -5.10
N LEU A 90 1.56 -5.19 -4.93
CA LEU A 90 3.01 -5.10 -4.84
C LEU A 90 3.57 -5.89 -3.66
N PHE A 91 2.95 -5.77 -2.48
CA PHE A 91 3.36 -6.54 -1.31
C PHE A 91 3.16 -8.06 -1.48
N LEU A 92 2.06 -8.48 -2.13
CA LEU A 92 1.81 -9.88 -2.43
C LEU A 92 2.82 -10.44 -3.43
N LEU A 93 3.20 -9.67 -4.47
CA LEU A 93 4.21 -10.09 -5.43
C LEU A 93 5.59 -10.21 -4.78
N LEU A 94 6.00 -9.24 -3.95
CA LEU A 94 7.27 -9.35 -3.21
C LEU A 94 7.28 -10.53 -2.23
N THR A 95 6.17 -10.74 -1.51
CA THR A 95 5.99 -11.89 -0.61
C THR A 95 6.05 -13.21 -1.38
N TYR A 96 5.39 -13.27 -2.54
CA TYR A 96 5.42 -14.45 -3.39
C TYR A 96 6.83 -14.76 -3.90
N SER A 97 7.56 -13.72 -4.35
CA SER A 97 8.96 -13.85 -4.77
C SER A 97 9.84 -14.39 -3.64
N SER A 98 9.65 -13.90 -2.41
CA SER A 98 10.50 -14.25 -1.27
C SER A 98 10.33 -15.70 -0.79
N PHE A 99 9.25 -16.40 -1.14
CA PHE A 99 9.12 -17.83 -0.81
C PHE A 99 10.19 -18.71 -1.46
N SER A 100 10.77 -18.27 -2.58
CA SER A 100 11.86 -18.97 -3.23
C SER A 100 13.25 -18.66 -2.65
N ALA A 101 13.33 -17.70 -1.72
CA ALA A 101 14.59 -17.15 -1.21
C ALA A 101 15.00 -17.79 0.13
N PRO A 102 16.29 -18.12 0.34
CA PRO A 102 16.78 -18.70 1.60
C PRO A 102 16.46 -17.89 2.86
N SER A 103 16.48 -16.55 2.76
CA SER A 103 16.20 -15.63 3.86
C SER A 103 14.87 -14.88 3.69
N GLY A 104 14.02 -15.32 2.76
CA GLY A 104 12.76 -14.64 2.43
C GLY A 104 11.69 -14.72 3.51
N VAL A 105 11.90 -15.53 4.57
CA VAL A 105 11.07 -15.57 5.78
C VAL A 105 10.91 -14.23 6.45
N VAL A 106 11.96 -13.40 6.43
CA VAL A 106 11.90 -12.04 7.00
C VAL A 106 10.94 -11.16 6.21
N ILE A 107 10.83 -11.35 4.90
CA ILE A 107 9.90 -10.54 4.09
C ILE A 107 8.46 -10.93 4.42
N TRP A 108 8.06 -12.18 4.22
CA TRP A 108 6.64 -12.53 4.35
C TRP A 108 6.12 -12.48 5.80
N SER A 109 6.97 -12.72 6.80
CA SER A 109 6.57 -12.65 8.23
C SER A 109 6.21 -11.23 8.67
N TRP A 110 6.81 -10.21 8.06
CA TRP A 110 6.52 -8.80 8.35
C TRP A 110 5.53 -8.21 7.34
N THR A 111 5.67 -8.53 6.05
CA THR A 111 4.83 -7.98 4.98
C THR A 111 3.35 -8.30 5.17
N LEU A 112 3.02 -9.55 5.52
CA LEU A 112 1.63 -9.98 5.67
C LEU A 112 0.89 -9.28 6.83
N PRO A 113 1.36 -9.35 8.09
CA PRO A 113 0.65 -8.73 9.21
C PRO A 113 0.77 -7.21 9.27
N CYS A 114 1.93 -6.64 8.91
CA CYS A 114 2.17 -5.21 9.09
C CYS A 114 1.65 -4.36 7.92
N PHE A 115 1.49 -4.94 6.73
CA PHE A 115 1.13 -4.17 5.53
C PHE A 115 -0.07 -4.74 4.79
N VAL A 116 -0.05 -6.02 4.38
CA VAL A 116 -1.15 -6.61 3.59
C VAL A 116 -2.45 -6.61 4.38
N TRP A 117 -2.42 -7.07 5.64
CA TRP A 117 -3.62 -7.11 6.48
C TRP A 117 -4.25 -5.72 6.70
N PRO A 118 -3.50 -4.68 7.11
CA PRO A 118 -4.01 -3.31 7.16
C PRO A 118 -4.53 -2.80 5.81
N CYS A 119 -3.82 -3.05 4.70
CA CYS A 119 -4.25 -2.59 3.37
C CYS A 119 -5.61 -3.21 2.99
N VAL A 120 -5.79 -4.52 3.16
CA VAL A 120 -7.06 -5.21 2.86
C VAL A 120 -8.19 -4.71 3.77
N ARG A 121 -7.91 -4.53 5.07
CA ARG A 121 -8.88 -3.99 6.03
C ARG A 121 -9.34 -2.59 5.62
N PHE A 122 -8.42 -1.69 5.29
CA PHE A 122 -8.75 -0.33 4.89
C PHE A 122 -9.35 -0.24 3.49
N LEU A 123 -8.95 -1.11 2.56
CA LEU A 123 -9.57 -1.27 1.25
C LEU A 123 -11.07 -1.55 1.39
N ARG A 124 -11.44 -2.56 2.18
CA ARG A 124 -12.84 -2.91 2.46
C ARG A 124 -13.63 -1.71 2.99
N LEU A 125 -13.05 -0.96 3.93
CA LEU A 125 -13.70 0.22 4.52
C LEU A 125 -13.90 1.35 3.49
N ASN A 126 -12.94 1.57 2.60
CA ASN A 126 -13.04 2.58 1.57
C ASN A 126 -14.03 2.20 0.46
N ILE A 127 -14.17 0.91 0.13
CA ILE A 127 -15.21 0.41 -0.77
C ILE A 127 -16.60 0.68 -0.19
N ILE A 128 -16.80 0.43 1.11
CA ILE A 128 -18.07 0.72 1.79
C ILE A 128 -18.36 2.23 1.81
N ASP A 129 -17.34 3.06 2.07
CA ASP A 129 -17.48 4.53 2.04
C ASP A 129 -17.85 5.04 0.64
N ALA A 130 -17.17 4.55 -0.40
CA ALA A 130 -17.52 4.84 -1.78
C ALA A 130 -18.97 4.41 -2.07
N GLY A 131 -19.33 3.16 -1.78
CA GLY A 131 -20.68 2.66 -2.02
C GLY A 131 -21.78 3.47 -1.32
N ARG A 132 -21.50 4.07 -0.16
CA ARG A 132 -22.46 4.95 0.54
C ARG A 132 -22.56 6.34 -0.08
N ARG A 133 -21.44 6.94 -0.49
CA ARG A 133 -21.43 8.28 -1.11
C ARG A 133 -22.11 8.30 -2.47
N TRP A 134 -22.00 7.20 -3.23
CA TRP A 134 -22.68 7.08 -4.52
C TRP A 134 -24.16 6.72 -4.35
N ARG A 135 -24.53 5.78 -3.45
CA ARG A 135 -25.95 5.42 -3.21
C ARG A 135 -26.78 6.52 -2.55
N GLY A 136 -26.18 7.37 -1.72
CA GLY A 136 -26.87 8.53 -1.15
C GLY A 136 -27.29 9.59 -2.17
N ARG A 137 -27.02 9.35 -3.46
CA ARG A 137 -27.31 10.24 -4.58
C ARG A 137 -28.49 9.78 -5.43
N ASP A 138 -28.83 8.49 -5.39
CA ASP A 138 -29.94 7.90 -6.16
C ASP A 138 -31.29 8.02 -5.44
N GLY A 139 -31.31 8.68 -4.27
CA GLY A 139 -32.49 8.91 -3.44
C GLY A 139 -32.98 10.38 -3.42
N CYS A 140 -32.56 11.20 -4.38
CA CYS A 140 -33.14 12.53 -4.65
C CYS A 140 -33.73 12.56 -6.05
#